data_AF-A0A944XCU7-F1
#
_entry.id   AF-A0A944XCU7-F1
#
_cell.length_a   1.000
_cell.length_b   1.000
_cell.length_c   1.000
_cell.angle_alpha   90.00
_cell.angle_beta   90.00
_cell.angle_gamma   90.00
#
_symmetry.space_group_name_H-M   'P 1'
#
loop_
_entity.id
_entity.type
_entity.pdbx_description
1 polymer ?
#
loop_
_entity_poly.entity_id
_entity_poly.type
_entity_poly.pdbx_seq_one_letter_code
_entity_poly.pdbx_strand_id
1 'polypeptide(L)'
;MNRLIHILSLCLLLSQLPTWAQIGDLAQIKERREHLKVVGEELMSSRIRLLGQFDSINHQVDSLRLSDPESSDLLQARIGSHQLVVRLESIDMALDTVRAHRDSLDEELRDAFDWQISRLQGMLGQDFDEGLYQQLTVYQAERQELGLRILRAPLREFAGDDGRLTLSEDDGPMELQMKAQYAQDKVSYYRQERDRIDARLTHLEHDAQLADQIWQVAQQFVKLRERNQQLMQDFAAPPASGPTPVQANDQIAVQPAGTVGAVTTPPPVREILLQITQLKTRRQELAEIEAIWQERLGVFHGRLQELLDPPMAETTPP
;
A
#
# COMPACT_ATOMS: atom_id res chain seq x y z
N MET A 1 6.58 28.26 -24.19
CA MET A 1 7.81 28.38 -23.37
C MET A 1 7.50 28.58 -21.88
N ASN A 2 6.53 29.40 -21.46
CA ASN A 2 6.24 29.62 -20.03
C ASN A 2 5.81 28.35 -19.24
N ARG A 3 5.06 27.41 -19.82
CA ARG A 3 4.59 26.21 -19.09
C ARG A 3 5.69 25.19 -18.73
N LEU A 4 6.70 25.03 -19.59
CA LEU A 4 7.86 24.15 -19.35
C LEU A 4 8.78 24.71 -18.26
N ILE A 5 8.92 26.04 -18.21
CA ILE A 5 9.69 26.74 -17.16
C ILE A 5 8.99 26.58 -15.80
N HIS A 6 7.65 26.60 -15.75
CA HIS A 6 6.91 26.36 -14.51
C HIS A 6 7.04 24.91 -14.00
N ILE A 7 7.08 23.91 -14.89
CA ILE A 7 7.29 22.50 -14.51
C ILE A 7 8.71 22.29 -13.97
N LEU A 8 9.73 22.84 -14.66
CA LEU A 8 11.13 22.74 -14.24
C LEU A 8 11.40 23.49 -12.92
N SER A 9 10.74 24.64 -12.73
CA SER A 9 10.81 25.43 -11.50
C SER A 9 10.10 24.76 -10.32
N LEU A 10 9.07 23.93 -10.57
CA LEU A 10 8.38 23.14 -9.54
C LEU A 10 9.26 21.97 -9.07
N CYS A 11 9.96 21.30 -9.99
CA CYS A 11 10.92 20.24 -9.67
C CYS A 11 12.10 20.72 -8.82
N LEU A 12 12.57 21.96 -9.04
CA LEU A 12 13.64 22.59 -8.25
C LEU A 12 13.17 23.08 -6.86
N LEU A 13 11.88 23.36 -6.70
CA LEU A 13 11.28 23.74 -5.40
C LEU A 13 11.00 22.53 -4.50
N LEU A 14 10.79 21.36 -5.07
CA LEU A 14 10.56 20.11 -4.33
C LEU A 14 11.84 19.51 -3.72
N SER A 15 13.02 19.88 -4.24
CA SER A 15 14.32 19.39 -3.75
C SER A 15 14.88 20.14 -2.53
N GLN A 16 14.18 21.12 -1.98
CA GLN A 16 14.68 21.98 -0.88
C GLN A 16 13.94 21.85 0.45
N LEU A 17 13.15 20.79 0.68
CA LEU A 17 12.53 20.60 1.98
C LEU A 17 13.45 19.81 2.94
N PRO A 18 13.63 20.29 4.18
CA PRO A 18 14.49 19.66 5.16
C PRO A 18 13.98 18.26 5.52
N THR A 19 14.91 17.32 5.60
CA THR A 19 14.76 15.92 5.98
C THR A 19 14.51 15.76 7.47
N TRP A 20 13.42 16.31 8.01
CA TRP A 20 12.96 15.99 9.35
C TRP A 20 11.47 15.65 9.28
N ALA A 21 11.18 14.36 9.41
CA ALA A 21 9.84 13.80 9.46
C ALA A 21 9.09 14.29 10.72
N GLN A 22 8.57 15.52 10.68
CA GLN A 22 7.26 15.74 11.27
C GLN A 22 6.30 14.95 10.40
N ILE A 23 5.85 13.80 10.92
CA ILE A 23 4.68 13.02 10.54
C ILE A 23 3.79 13.85 9.62
N GLY A 24 4.07 13.78 8.32
CA GLY A 24 3.46 14.67 7.33
C GLY A 24 1.98 14.36 7.28
N ASP A 25 1.15 15.39 7.20
CA ASP A 25 -0.29 15.22 7.05
C ASP A 25 -0.55 14.22 5.91
N LEU A 26 -1.12 13.05 6.23
CA LEU A 26 -1.39 11.98 5.27
C LEU A 26 -2.16 12.53 4.06
N ALA A 27 -3.03 13.53 4.30
CA ALA A 27 -3.75 14.24 3.25
C ALA A 27 -2.80 14.97 2.29
N GLN A 28 -1.77 15.63 2.81
CA GLN A 28 -0.79 16.36 1.99
C GLN A 28 0.05 15.41 1.13
N ILE A 29 0.46 14.25 1.67
CA ILE A 29 1.22 13.26 0.88
C ILE A 29 0.32 12.66 -0.22
N LYS A 30 -0.94 12.35 0.09
CA LYS A 30 -1.94 11.91 -0.90
C LYS A 30 -2.19 12.95 -2.00
N GLU A 31 -2.32 14.23 -1.63
CA GLU A 31 -2.51 15.33 -2.58
C GLU A 31 -1.31 15.46 -3.55
N ARG A 32 -0.08 15.42 -3.01
CA ARG A 32 1.14 15.45 -3.82
C ARG A 32 1.21 14.28 -4.80
N ARG A 33 0.83 13.09 -4.36
CA ARG A 33 0.80 11.89 -5.20
C ARG A 33 -0.20 12.03 -6.35
N GLU A 34 -1.40 12.55 -6.09
CA GLU A 34 -2.40 12.75 -7.14
C GLU A 34 -1.95 13.83 -8.13
N HIS A 35 -1.32 14.91 -7.64
CA HIS A 35 -0.75 15.92 -8.53
C HIS A 35 0.35 15.33 -9.45
N LEU A 36 1.27 14.51 -8.93
CA LEU A 36 2.28 13.85 -9.75
C LEU A 36 1.68 12.88 -10.78
N LYS A 37 0.57 12.22 -10.44
CA LYS A 37 -0.15 11.36 -11.38
C LYS A 37 -0.72 12.19 -12.55
N VAL A 38 -1.37 13.32 -12.28
CA VAL A 38 -1.87 14.22 -13.32
C VAL A 38 -0.73 14.74 -14.20
N VAL A 39 0.37 15.19 -13.60
CA VAL A 39 1.55 15.66 -14.35
C VAL A 39 2.13 14.53 -15.22
N GLY A 40 2.20 13.30 -14.70
CA GLY A 40 2.64 12.13 -15.45
C GLY A 40 1.74 11.82 -16.66
N GLU A 41 0.42 11.91 -16.49
CA GLU A 41 -0.55 11.71 -17.59
C GLU A 41 -0.42 12.80 -18.65
N GLU A 42 -0.23 14.06 -18.26
CA GLU A 42 0.02 15.17 -19.19
C GLU A 42 1.31 14.98 -19.99
N LEU A 43 2.41 14.58 -19.32
CA LEU A 43 3.68 14.28 -19.97
C LEU A 43 3.55 13.11 -20.96
N MET A 44 2.84 12.05 -20.58
CA MET A 44 2.57 10.90 -21.47
C MET A 44 1.75 11.31 -22.69
N SER A 45 0.72 12.16 -22.51
CA SER A 45 -0.05 12.71 -23.62
C SER A 45 0.81 13.53 -24.58
N SER A 46 1.69 14.37 -24.02
CA SER A 46 2.66 15.15 -24.80
C SER A 46 3.64 14.26 -25.56
N ARG A 47 4.14 13.20 -24.92
CA ARG A 47 5.02 12.20 -25.54
C ARG A 47 4.37 11.54 -26.76
N ILE A 48 3.14 11.04 -26.61
CA ILE A 48 2.38 10.39 -27.69
C ILE A 48 2.20 11.37 -28.87
N ARG A 49 1.89 12.64 -28.59
CA ARG A 49 1.75 13.66 -29.63
C ARG A 49 3.07 13.91 -30.37
N LEU A 50 4.19 14.01 -29.65
CA LEU A 50 5.50 14.22 -30.27
C LEU A 50 5.94 13.01 -31.10
N LEU A 51 5.63 11.79 -30.67
CA LEU A 51 5.89 10.58 -31.46
C LEU A 51 5.12 10.61 -32.79
N GLY A 52 3.84 10.98 -32.77
CA GLY A 52 3.06 11.14 -34.01
C GLY A 52 3.62 12.22 -34.95
N GLN A 53 4.16 13.32 -34.41
CA GLN A 53 4.85 14.35 -35.20
C GLN A 53 6.18 13.84 -35.77
N PHE A 54 6.93 13.08 -34.99
CA PHE A 54 8.20 12.49 -35.38
C PHE A 54 8.02 11.50 -36.53
N ASP A 55 7.03 10.61 -36.45
CA ASP A 55 6.71 9.67 -37.52
C ASP A 55 6.30 10.39 -38.81
N SER A 56 5.48 11.43 -38.70
CA SER A 56 5.07 12.26 -39.84
C SER A 56 6.26 12.95 -40.51
N ILE A 57 7.18 13.52 -39.74
CA ILE A 57 8.36 14.19 -40.29
C ILE A 57 9.35 13.17 -40.86
N ASN A 58 9.51 11.99 -40.25
CA ASN A 58 10.36 10.95 -40.81
C ASN A 58 9.82 10.44 -42.15
N HIS A 59 8.51 10.24 -42.28
CA HIS A 59 7.92 9.92 -43.59
C HIS A 59 8.17 11.02 -44.63
N GLN A 60 8.10 12.30 -44.23
CA GLN A 60 8.44 13.41 -45.12
C GLN A 60 9.93 13.40 -45.51
N VAL A 61 10.83 13.13 -44.56
CA VAL A 61 12.27 12.98 -44.81
C VAL A 61 12.54 11.84 -45.79
N ASP A 62 11.91 10.67 -45.61
CA ASP A 62 12.11 9.52 -46.50
C ASP A 62 11.57 9.78 -47.90
N SER A 63 10.38 10.42 -47.99
CA SER A 63 9.82 10.84 -49.28
C SER A 63 10.72 11.83 -50.00
N LEU A 64 11.20 12.87 -49.31
CA LEU A 64 12.05 13.90 -49.90
C LEU A 64 13.44 13.36 -50.27
N ARG A 65 13.99 12.41 -49.51
CA ARG A 65 15.23 11.70 -49.88
C ARG A 65 15.11 10.96 -51.21
N LEU A 66 13.94 10.39 -51.49
CA LEU A 66 13.68 9.64 -52.73
C LEU A 66 13.38 10.57 -53.93
N SER A 67 12.71 11.70 -53.69
CA SER A 67 12.31 12.61 -54.76
C SER A 67 13.34 13.68 -55.11
N ASP A 68 13.97 14.31 -54.11
CA ASP A 68 14.96 15.38 -54.31
C ASP A 68 15.97 15.45 -53.15
N PRO A 69 17.12 14.74 -53.29
CA PRO A 69 18.08 14.57 -52.21
C PRO A 69 18.87 15.84 -51.84
N GLU A 70 18.85 16.88 -52.66
CA GLU A 70 19.54 18.16 -52.40
C GLU A 70 18.57 19.30 -52.01
N SER A 71 17.28 18.99 -51.85
CA SER A 71 16.27 19.98 -51.50
C SER A 71 16.52 20.65 -50.14
N SER A 72 16.31 21.98 -50.10
CA SER A 72 16.29 22.75 -48.84
C SER A 72 15.23 22.22 -47.87
N ASP A 73 14.12 21.73 -48.39
CA ASP A 73 13.01 21.16 -47.61
C ASP A 73 13.44 19.88 -46.88
N LEU A 74 14.30 19.06 -47.47
CA LEU A 74 14.87 17.87 -46.82
C LEU A 74 15.75 18.28 -45.63
N LEU A 75 16.58 19.31 -45.79
CA LEU A 75 17.42 19.82 -44.71
C LEU A 75 16.56 20.37 -43.57
N GLN A 76 15.50 21.12 -43.89
CA GLN A 76 14.56 21.63 -42.88
C GLN A 76 13.80 20.51 -42.17
N ALA A 77 13.35 19.48 -42.89
CA ALA A 77 12.69 18.31 -42.30
C ALA A 77 13.63 17.52 -41.38
N ARG A 78 14.91 17.36 -41.75
CA ARG A 78 15.93 16.74 -40.87
C ARG A 78 16.19 17.56 -39.60
N ILE A 79 16.29 18.89 -39.71
CA ILE A 79 16.42 19.77 -38.53
C ILE A 79 15.19 19.62 -37.63
N GLY A 80 13.99 19.63 -38.21
CA GLY A 80 12.74 19.42 -37.47
C GLY A 80 12.69 18.06 -36.75
N SER A 81 13.12 16.99 -37.43
CA SER A 81 13.22 15.64 -36.86
C SER A 81 14.18 15.63 -35.66
N HIS A 82 15.38 16.19 -35.80
CA HIS A 82 16.34 16.27 -34.70
C HIS A 82 15.81 17.07 -33.50
N GLN A 83 15.15 18.21 -33.74
CA GLN A 83 14.52 18.99 -32.67
C GLN A 83 13.41 18.22 -31.94
N LEU A 84 12.68 17.34 -32.64
CA LEU A 84 11.69 16.47 -32.00
C LEU A 84 12.33 15.37 -31.15
N VAL A 85 13.44 14.79 -31.59
CA VAL A 85 14.20 13.81 -30.78
C VAL A 85 14.64 14.43 -29.46
N VAL A 86 15.26 15.62 -29.49
CA VAL A 86 15.70 16.32 -28.28
C VAL A 86 14.52 16.63 -27.35
N ARG A 87 13.35 16.99 -27.90
CA ARG A 87 12.14 17.21 -27.09
C ARG A 87 11.60 15.90 -26.49
N LEU A 88 11.61 14.80 -27.24
CA LEU A 88 11.20 13.48 -26.74
C LEU A 88 12.09 13.04 -25.58
N GLU A 89 13.42 13.16 -25.73
CA GLU A 89 14.38 12.87 -24.66
C GLU A 89 14.09 13.70 -23.40
N SER A 90 13.80 15.00 -23.56
CA SER A 90 13.46 15.86 -22.42
C SER A 90 12.17 15.43 -21.71
N ILE A 91 11.17 14.93 -22.43
CA ILE A 91 9.93 14.40 -21.86
C ILE A 91 10.19 13.06 -21.17
N ASP A 92 11.02 12.19 -21.76
CA ASP A 92 11.37 10.90 -21.16
C ASP A 92 12.12 11.11 -19.83
N MET A 93 13.07 12.05 -19.79
CA MET A 93 13.72 12.45 -18.52
C MET A 93 12.71 13.00 -17.51
N ALA A 94 11.76 13.85 -17.94
CA ALA A 94 10.72 14.37 -17.06
C ALA A 94 9.80 13.25 -16.53
N LEU A 95 9.46 12.26 -17.35
CA LEU A 95 8.69 11.09 -16.92
C LEU A 95 9.44 10.25 -15.90
N ASP A 96 10.74 10.03 -16.10
CA ASP A 96 11.56 9.27 -15.17
C ASP A 96 11.73 10.00 -13.82
N THR A 97 11.90 11.32 -13.85
CA THR A 97 11.88 12.11 -12.60
C THR A 97 10.54 12.04 -11.88
N VAL A 98 9.41 12.17 -12.57
CA VAL A 98 8.07 12.02 -11.97
C VAL A 98 7.90 10.63 -11.36
N ARG A 99 8.36 9.58 -12.05
CA ARG A 99 8.35 8.19 -11.52
C ARG A 99 9.16 8.08 -10.24
N ALA A 100 10.40 8.59 -10.22
CA ALA A 100 11.25 8.54 -9.03
C ALA A 100 10.62 9.28 -7.83
N HIS A 101 10.02 10.45 -8.05
CA HIS A 101 9.33 11.17 -6.99
C HIS A 101 8.07 10.44 -6.52
N ARG A 102 7.33 9.81 -7.43
CA ARG A 102 6.17 8.98 -7.06
C ARG A 102 6.59 7.78 -6.23
N ASP A 103 7.68 7.09 -6.60
CA ASP A 103 8.21 5.97 -5.83
C ASP A 103 8.61 6.43 -4.40
N SER A 104 9.22 7.61 -4.28
CA SER A 104 9.53 8.23 -2.98
C SER A 104 8.28 8.56 -2.16
N LEU A 105 7.24 9.13 -2.77
CA LEU A 105 5.98 9.42 -2.06
C LEU A 105 5.23 8.14 -1.66
N ASP A 106 5.26 7.11 -2.51
CA ASP A 106 4.68 5.81 -2.18
C ASP A 106 5.39 5.22 -0.94
N GLU A 107 6.71 5.40 -0.83
CA GLU A 107 7.46 4.99 0.36
C GLU A 107 7.11 5.80 1.62
N GLU A 108 7.02 7.13 1.52
CA GLU A 108 6.57 7.99 2.62
C GLU A 108 5.14 7.64 3.07
N LEU A 109 4.25 7.31 2.13
CA LEU A 109 2.88 6.87 2.44
C LEU A 109 2.89 5.53 3.18
N ARG A 110 3.74 4.58 2.81
CA ARG A 110 3.86 3.30 3.52
C ARG A 110 4.22 3.55 4.99
N ASP A 111 5.24 4.36 5.25
CA ASP A 111 5.65 4.69 6.63
C ASP A 111 4.54 5.40 7.41
N ALA A 112 3.86 6.36 6.77
CA ALA A 112 2.75 7.07 7.38
C ALA A 112 1.60 6.12 7.75
N PHE A 113 1.24 5.20 6.87
CA PHE A 113 0.20 4.20 7.15
C PHE A 113 0.64 3.20 8.23
N ASP A 114 1.87 2.69 8.18
CA ASP A 114 2.38 1.72 9.16
C ASP A 114 2.38 2.32 10.58
N TRP A 115 2.71 3.61 10.69
CA TRP A 115 2.57 4.36 11.94
C TRP A 115 1.11 4.49 12.40
N GLN A 116 0.19 4.89 11.50
CA GLN A 116 -1.23 5.04 11.84
C GLN A 116 -1.86 3.70 12.24
N ILE A 117 -1.55 2.61 11.53
CA ILE A 117 -2.03 1.26 11.82
C ILE A 117 -1.53 0.83 13.21
N SER A 118 -0.24 0.98 13.49
CA SER A 118 0.34 0.64 14.80
C SER A 118 -0.31 1.44 15.93
N ARG A 119 -0.54 2.75 15.72
CA ARG A 119 -1.23 3.61 16.66
C ARG A 119 -2.67 3.16 16.91
N LEU A 120 -3.43 2.88 15.85
CA LEU A 120 -4.83 2.42 15.96
C LEU A 120 -4.92 1.06 16.65
N GLN A 121 -4.02 0.12 16.35
CA GLN A 121 -3.93 -1.18 17.04
C GLN A 121 -3.66 -1.00 18.54
N GLY A 122 -2.76 -0.07 18.91
CA GLY A 122 -2.48 0.26 20.30
C GLY A 122 -3.70 0.83 21.03
N MET A 123 -4.44 1.75 20.40
CA MET A 123 -5.66 2.33 20.98
C MET A 123 -6.78 1.28 21.12
N LEU A 124 -7.02 0.47 20.08
CA LEU A 124 -8.04 -0.59 20.09
C LEU A 124 -7.72 -1.72 21.08
N GLY A 125 -6.45 -1.93 21.40
CA GLY A 125 -6.02 -2.87 22.44
C GLY A 125 -6.29 -2.40 23.86
N GLN A 126 -6.43 -1.08 24.08
CA GLN A 126 -6.80 -0.51 25.38
C GLN A 126 -8.32 -0.44 25.51
N ASP A 127 -8.96 0.27 24.57
CA ASP A 127 -10.40 0.46 24.53
C ASP A 127 -10.88 0.24 23.10
N PHE A 128 -11.67 -0.83 22.91
CA PHE A 128 -12.20 -1.14 21.59
C PHE A 128 -13.29 -0.12 21.20
N ASP A 129 -13.04 0.58 20.11
CA ASP A 129 -13.95 1.50 19.46
C ASP A 129 -14.21 1.05 18.02
N GLU A 130 -15.48 0.95 17.64
CA GLU A 130 -15.86 0.40 16.33
C GLU A 130 -15.54 1.37 15.18
N GLY A 131 -15.57 2.69 15.42
CA GLY A 131 -15.16 3.69 14.44
C GLY A 131 -13.66 3.64 14.18
N LEU A 132 -12.84 3.51 15.24
CA LEU A 132 -11.40 3.30 15.11
C LEU A 132 -11.07 1.98 14.40
N TYR A 133 -11.84 0.93 14.64
CA TYR A 133 -11.68 -0.35 13.94
C TYR A 133 -11.97 -0.21 12.44
N GLN A 134 -13.06 0.46 12.06
CA GLN A 134 -13.38 0.75 10.65
C GLN A 134 -12.29 1.60 9.98
N GLN A 135 -11.76 2.60 10.68
CA GLN A 135 -10.66 3.41 10.16
C GLN A 135 -9.39 2.56 9.95
N LEU A 136 -9.10 1.65 10.87
CA LEU A 136 -7.95 0.75 10.76
C LEU A 136 -8.08 -0.16 9.54
N THR A 137 -9.26 -0.74 9.27
CA THR A 137 -9.43 -1.64 8.12
C THR A 137 -9.26 -0.89 6.80
N VAL A 138 -9.70 0.37 6.72
CA VAL A 138 -9.45 1.25 5.58
C VAL A 138 -7.94 1.50 5.40
N TYR A 139 -7.23 1.87 6.45
CA TYR A 139 -5.78 2.09 6.36
C TYR A 139 -4.99 0.82 6.01
N GLN A 140 -5.40 -0.35 6.53
CA GLN A 140 -4.79 -1.62 6.13
C GLN A 140 -5.02 -1.93 4.64
N ALA A 141 -6.21 -1.63 4.12
CA ALA A 141 -6.50 -1.80 2.69
C ALA A 141 -5.68 -0.84 1.81
N GLU A 142 -5.68 0.46 2.14
CA GLU A 142 -4.89 1.47 1.40
C GLU A 142 -3.38 1.14 1.45
N ARG A 143 -2.88 0.69 2.60
CA ARG A 143 -1.48 0.26 2.75
C ARG A 143 -1.16 -0.99 1.93
N GLN A 144 -2.10 -1.92 1.80
CA GLN A 144 -1.94 -3.10 0.96
C GLN A 144 -1.94 -2.74 -0.54
N GLU A 145 -2.71 -1.73 -0.96
CA GLU A 145 -2.72 -1.23 -2.35
C GLU A 145 -1.39 -0.60 -2.78
N LEU A 146 -0.65 0.01 -1.85
CA LEU A 146 0.71 0.50 -2.11
C LEU A 146 1.72 -0.62 -2.40
N GLY A 147 1.33 -1.88 -2.19
CA GLY A 147 2.16 -3.05 -2.43
C GLY A 147 3.31 -3.20 -1.43
N LEU A 148 4.20 -4.13 -1.74
CA LEU A 148 5.36 -4.44 -0.92
C LEU A 148 6.45 -3.38 -1.10
N ARG A 149 7.12 -3.06 0.00
CA ARG A 149 8.39 -2.34 -0.01
C ARG A 149 9.47 -3.25 -0.62
N ILE A 150 9.71 -3.09 -1.91
CA ILE A 150 10.86 -3.69 -2.60
C ILE A 150 11.94 -2.60 -2.63
N LEU A 151 12.86 -2.64 -1.65
CA LEU A 151 13.90 -1.63 -1.51
C LEU A 151 14.89 -1.71 -2.69
N ARG A 152 14.75 -0.80 -3.66
CA ARG A 152 15.71 -0.62 -4.78
C ARG A 152 17.12 -0.14 -4.37
N ALA A 153 17.42 0.03 -3.09
CA ALA A 153 18.71 0.52 -2.59
C ALA A 153 19.03 -0.05 -1.18
N PRO A 154 20.30 -0.10 -0.75
CA PRO A 154 20.76 -1.08 0.22
C PRO A 154 20.22 -0.84 1.62
N LEU A 155 19.69 -1.92 2.21
CA LEU A 155 19.30 -2.11 3.60
C LEU A 155 20.34 -1.48 4.56
N ARG A 156 20.16 -0.23 4.97
CA ARG A 156 20.88 0.30 6.14
C ARG A 156 20.23 -0.12 7.46
N GLU A 157 18.96 -0.51 7.45
CA GLU A 157 18.22 -0.85 8.68
C GLU A 157 18.11 -2.35 8.97
N PHE A 158 18.24 -3.22 7.96
CA PHE A 158 18.53 -4.64 8.19
C PHE A 158 20.04 -4.91 8.29
N ALA A 159 20.88 -3.89 8.14
CA ALA A 159 22.30 -3.93 8.47
C ALA A 159 22.52 -3.88 9.99
N GLY A 160 21.82 -4.75 10.73
CA GLY A 160 22.41 -5.31 11.93
C GLY A 160 23.45 -6.32 11.48
N ASP A 161 24.67 -5.87 11.20
CA ASP A 161 25.90 -6.69 11.13
C ASP A 161 25.88 -7.97 10.25
N ASP A 162 24.88 -8.15 9.38
CA ASP A 162 24.74 -9.34 8.54
C ASP A 162 25.38 -9.08 7.17
N GLY A 163 26.73 -9.11 7.12
CA GLY A 163 27.53 -9.12 5.88
C GLY A 163 27.20 -10.26 4.89
N ARG A 164 26.21 -11.09 5.24
CA ARG A 164 25.59 -12.15 4.42
C ARG A 164 24.61 -11.62 3.37
N LEU A 165 24.10 -10.39 3.55
CA LEU A 165 23.18 -9.73 2.63
C LEU A 165 23.86 -8.81 1.62
N THR A 166 25.14 -8.52 1.83
CA THR A 166 25.95 -7.66 0.97
C THR A 166 26.81 -8.49 0.03
N LEU A 167 26.83 -8.09 -1.24
CA LEU A 167 27.87 -8.51 -2.17
C LEU A 167 29.20 -7.90 -1.70
N SER A 168 30.22 -8.72 -1.56
CA SER A 168 31.61 -8.26 -1.50
C SER A 168 32.23 -8.34 -2.89
N GLU A 169 33.13 -7.42 -3.21
CA GLU A 169 33.90 -7.50 -4.47
C GLU A 169 34.79 -8.75 -4.53
N ASP A 170 35.16 -9.28 -3.37
CA ASP A 170 35.97 -10.49 -3.21
C ASP A 170 35.14 -11.79 -3.24
N ASP A 171 33.80 -11.71 -3.32
CA ASP A 171 32.96 -12.90 -3.22
C ASP A 171 33.21 -13.87 -4.39
N GLY A 172 33.85 -15.00 -4.10
CA GLY A 172 34.08 -16.06 -5.07
C GLY A 172 32.79 -16.84 -5.42
N PRO A 173 32.81 -17.70 -6.46
CA PRO A 173 31.62 -18.45 -6.87
C PRO A 173 31.08 -19.37 -5.76
N MET A 174 31.94 -19.93 -4.91
CA MET A 174 31.49 -20.76 -3.77
C MET A 174 30.78 -19.92 -2.70
N GLU A 175 31.28 -18.72 -2.42
CA GLU A 175 30.71 -17.83 -1.41
C GLU A 175 29.37 -17.28 -1.85
N LEU A 176 29.24 -16.92 -3.13
CA LEU A 176 27.96 -16.52 -3.71
C LEU A 176 26.96 -17.68 -3.74
N GLN A 177 27.37 -18.92 -4.02
CA GLN A 177 26.48 -20.09 -3.92
C GLN A 177 25.98 -20.30 -2.49
N MET A 178 26.86 -20.16 -1.50
CA MET A 178 26.48 -20.26 -0.09
C MET A 178 25.51 -19.14 0.32
N LYS A 179 25.76 -17.89 -0.10
CA LYS A 179 24.85 -16.75 0.14
C LYS A 179 23.50 -16.94 -0.55
N ALA A 180 23.49 -17.46 -1.78
CA ALA A 180 22.26 -17.78 -2.51
C ALA A 180 21.46 -18.88 -1.81
N GLN A 181 22.10 -19.97 -1.38
CA GLN A 181 21.42 -21.04 -0.65
C GLN A 181 20.82 -20.52 0.66
N TYR A 182 21.57 -19.72 1.42
CA TYR A 182 21.07 -19.10 2.64
C TYR A 182 19.85 -18.19 2.39
N ALA A 183 19.91 -17.37 1.35
CA ALA A 183 18.78 -16.53 0.95
C ALA A 183 17.55 -17.36 0.57
N GLN A 184 17.74 -18.45 -0.18
CA GLN A 184 16.67 -19.38 -0.55
C GLN A 184 16.01 -20.04 0.67
N ASP A 185 16.81 -20.44 1.67
CA ASP A 185 16.31 -21.01 2.92
C ASP A 185 15.48 -19.98 3.69
N LYS A 186 15.92 -18.71 3.71
CA LYS A 186 15.17 -17.61 4.33
C LYS A 186 13.86 -17.30 3.62
N VAL A 187 13.85 -17.25 2.29
CA VAL A 187 12.61 -17.11 1.51
C VAL A 187 11.62 -18.22 1.87
N SER A 188 12.10 -19.47 1.91
CA SER A 188 11.28 -20.64 2.23
C SER A 188 10.73 -20.56 3.66
N TYR A 189 11.55 -20.15 4.63
CA TYR A 189 11.15 -19.95 6.03
C TYR A 189 10.04 -18.90 6.17
N TYR A 190 10.23 -17.71 5.59
CA TYR A 190 9.23 -16.64 5.71
C TYR A 190 7.93 -16.96 4.97
N ARG A 191 8.01 -17.67 3.84
CA ARG A 191 6.83 -18.18 3.13
C ARG A 191 6.04 -19.15 4.00
N GLN A 192 6.71 -20.13 4.61
CA GLN A 192 6.05 -21.09 5.49
C GLN A 192 5.38 -20.39 6.69
N GLU A 193 6.04 -19.37 7.26
CA GLU A 193 5.46 -18.63 8.38
C GLU A 193 4.25 -17.79 7.95
N ARG A 194 4.26 -17.22 6.74
CA ARG A 194 3.09 -16.57 6.16
C ARG A 194 1.94 -17.54 5.95
N ASP A 195 2.20 -18.74 5.41
CA ASP A 195 1.17 -19.76 5.20
C ASP A 195 0.51 -20.17 6.52
N ARG A 196 1.29 -20.24 7.61
CA ARG A 196 0.75 -20.49 8.97
C ARG A 196 -0.14 -19.34 9.45
N ILE A 197 0.27 -18.09 9.22
CA ILE A 197 -0.55 -16.93 9.56
C ILE A 197 -1.83 -16.93 8.74
N ASP A 198 -1.77 -17.23 7.45
CA ASP A 198 -2.94 -17.32 6.57
C ASP A 198 -3.92 -18.40 7.05
N ALA A 199 -3.42 -19.59 7.39
CA ALA A 199 -4.25 -20.63 8.01
C ALA A 199 -4.90 -20.15 9.32
N ARG A 200 -4.15 -19.47 10.18
CA ARG A 200 -4.70 -18.93 11.44
C ARG A 200 -5.73 -17.82 11.21
N LEU A 201 -5.51 -16.95 10.24
CA LEU A 201 -6.45 -15.90 9.86
C LEU A 201 -7.77 -16.51 9.41
N THR A 202 -7.75 -17.54 8.55
CA THR A 202 -8.98 -18.21 8.13
C THR A 202 -9.75 -18.75 9.34
N HIS A 203 -9.08 -19.44 10.28
CA HIS A 203 -9.75 -19.94 11.49
C HIS A 203 -10.35 -18.81 12.34
N LEU A 204 -9.61 -17.74 12.60
CA LEU A 204 -10.10 -16.61 13.39
C LEU A 204 -11.28 -15.88 12.73
N GLU A 205 -11.28 -15.77 11.39
CA GLU A 205 -12.41 -15.18 10.65
C GLU A 205 -13.68 -16.03 10.81
N HIS A 206 -13.56 -17.36 10.79
CA HIS A 206 -14.68 -18.26 11.09
C HIS A 206 -15.12 -18.14 12.55
N ASP A 207 -14.17 -18.10 13.50
CA ASP A 207 -14.48 -17.97 14.92
C ASP A 207 -15.17 -16.65 15.25
N ALA A 208 -14.78 -15.54 14.59
CA ALA A 208 -15.46 -14.25 14.73
C ALA A 208 -16.92 -14.33 14.28
N GLN A 209 -17.19 -14.97 13.14
CA GLN A 209 -18.54 -15.17 12.63
C GLN A 209 -19.39 -16.05 13.56
N LEU A 210 -18.82 -17.15 14.07
CA LEU A 210 -19.50 -18.02 15.02
C LEU A 210 -19.79 -17.31 16.34
N ALA A 211 -18.83 -16.57 16.88
CA ALA A 211 -18.99 -15.81 18.11
C ALA A 211 -20.10 -14.76 17.99
N ASP A 212 -20.19 -14.08 16.84
CA ASP A 212 -21.29 -13.14 16.57
C ASP A 212 -22.65 -13.85 16.53
N GLN A 213 -22.77 -14.97 15.83
CA GLN A 213 -24.00 -15.76 15.77
C GLN A 213 -24.44 -16.27 17.15
N ILE A 214 -23.51 -16.82 17.93
CA ILE A 214 -23.78 -17.29 19.30
C ILE A 214 -24.25 -16.14 20.17
N TRP A 215 -23.63 -14.97 20.03
CA TRP A 215 -24.03 -13.78 20.76
C TRP A 215 -25.45 -13.34 20.41
N GLN A 216 -25.81 -13.30 19.12
CA GLN A 216 -27.16 -12.97 18.68
C GLN A 216 -28.21 -13.91 19.28
N VAL A 217 -27.92 -15.22 19.32
CA VAL A 217 -28.79 -16.22 19.94
C VAL A 217 -28.90 -15.99 21.45
N ALA A 218 -27.79 -15.73 22.14
CA ALA A 218 -27.80 -15.42 23.57
C ALA A 218 -28.66 -14.18 23.88
N GLN A 219 -28.58 -13.14 23.06
CA GLN A 219 -29.41 -11.94 23.18
C GLN A 219 -30.90 -12.25 23.01
N GLN A 220 -31.26 -13.15 22.09
CA GLN A 220 -32.65 -13.60 21.94
C GLN A 220 -33.15 -14.36 23.18
N PHE A 221 -32.32 -15.23 23.77
CA PHE A 221 -32.66 -15.94 25.01
C PHE A 221 -32.84 -14.99 26.20
N VAL A 222 -31.99 -13.96 26.31
CA VAL A 222 -32.14 -12.93 27.36
C VAL A 222 -33.48 -12.21 27.22
N LYS A 223 -33.81 -11.73 26.00
CA LYS A 223 -35.10 -11.08 25.72
C LYS A 223 -36.29 -11.99 26.03
N LEU A 224 -36.20 -13.28 25.66
CA LEU A 224 -37.26 -14.25 25.95
C LEU A 224 -37.42 -14.46 27.46
N ARG A 225 -36.30 -14.56 28.20
CA ARG A 225 -36.29 -14.71 29.65
C ARG A 225 -36.89 -13.49 30.34
N GLU A 226 -36.52 -12.28 29.93
CA GLU A 226 -37.08 -11.03 30.45
C GLU A 226 -38.58 -10.95 30.21
N ARG A 227 -39.04 -11.27 28.99
CA ARG A 227 -40.47 -11.35 28.66
C ARG A 227 -41.21 -12.37 29.51
N ASN A 228 -40.63 -13.56 29.73
CA ASN A 228 -41.23 -14.58 30.59
C ASN A 228 -41.28 -14.14 32.07
N GLN A 229 -40.25 -13.43 32.56
CA GLN A 229 -40.28 -12.85 33.90
C GLN A 229 -41.35 -11.77 34.04
N GLN A 230 -41.51 -10.90 33.05
CA GLN A 230 -42.58 -9.90 33.00
C GLN A 230 -43.96 -10.57 33.04
N LEU A 231 -44.19 -11.58 32.20
CA LEU A 231 -45.45 -12.33 32.22
C LEU A 231 -45.71 -12.94 33.60
N MET A 232 -44.73 -13.56 34.24
CA MET A 232 -44.92 -14.10 35.59
C MET A 232 -45.20 -13.02 36.64
N GLN A 233 -44.62 -11.83 36.51
CA GLN A 233 -44.94 -10.69 37.39
C GLN A 233 -46.37 -10.18 37.15
N ASP A 234 -46.81 -10.09 35.90
CA ASP A 234 -48.18 -9.70 35.54
C ASP A 234 -49.22 -10.72 36.04
N PHE A 235 -48.90 -12.01 35.99
CA PHE A 235 -49.75 -13.09 36.53
C PHE A 235 -49.75 -13.15 38.06
N ALA A 236 -48.66 -12.76 38.72
CA ALA A 236 -48.55 -12.72 40.17
C ALA A 236 -49.11 -11.41 40.78
N ALA A 237 -49.44 -10.41 39.95
CA ALA A 237 -50.12 -9.20 40.39
C ALA A 237 -51.55 -9.54 40.85
N PRO A 238 -51.99 -9.12 42.05
CA PRO A 238 -53.33 -9.42 42.53
C PRO A 238 -54.38 -8.78 41.60
N PRO A 239 -55.57 -9.42 41.42
CA PRO A 239 -56.63 -8.82 40.63
C PRO A 239 -56.98 -7.46 41.22
N ALA A 240 -56.98 -6.43 40.37
CA ALA A 240 -57.40 -5.10 40.76
C ALA A 240 -58.83 -5.17 41.33
N SER A 241 -58.94 -5.03 42.64
CA SER A 241 -60.22 -4.95 43.33
C SER A 241 -60.91 -3.64 42.97
N GLY A 242 -61.87 -3.71 42.05
CA GLY A 242 -62.96 -2.75 41.88
C GLY A 242 -62.67 -1.53 41.00
N PRO A 243 -63.72 -0.92 40.41
CA PRO A 243 -63.60 0.22 39.52
C PRO A 243 -63.33 1.48 40.33
N THR A 244 -62.07 1.92 40.40
CA THR A 244 -61.76 3.30 40.79
C THR A 244 -61.92 4.20 39.56
N PRO A 245 -62.58 5.37 39.72
CA PRO A 245 -62.85 6.27 38.61
C PRO A 245 -61.55 6.89 38.12
N VAL A 246 -61.52 7.15 36.82
CA VAL A 246 -60.50 7.90 36.09
C VAL A 246 -60.04 9.12 36.90
N GLN A 247 -58.86 9.05 37.49
CA GLN A 247 -58.09 10.23 37.86
C GLN A 247 -56.89 10.30 36.94
N ALA A 248 -56.99 11.25 36.01
CA ALA A 248 -55.86 11.79 35.27
C ALA A 248 -54.81 12.23 36.30
N ASN A 249 -53.69 11.53 36.31
CA ASN A 249 -52.48 12.00 36.96
C ASN A 249 -51.37 11.86 35.94
N ASP A 250 -51.09 12.96 35.24
CA ASP A 250 -49.87 13.18 34.48
C ASP A 250 -48.69 13.14 35.44
N GLN A 251 -48.26 11.93 35.79
CA GLN A 251 -46.91 11.68 36.25
C GLN A 251 -46.27 10.82 35.19
N ILE A 252 -45.70 11.52 34.20
CA ILE A 252 -44.76 10.97 33.25
C ILE A 252 -43.70 10.26 34.07
N ALA A 253 -43.83 8.93 34.10
CA ALA A 253 -42.79 8.05 34.58
C ALA A 253 -41.53 8.43 33.82
N VAL A 254 -40.50 8.83 34.57
CA VAL A 254 -39.14 8.88 34.08
C VAL A 254 -38.85 7.46 33.59
N GLN A 255 -38.98 7.27 32.28
CA GLN A 255 -38.33 6.17 31.60
C GLN A 255 -36.85 6.34 31.93
N PRO A 256 -36.19 5.36 32.58
CA PRO A 256 -34.80 5.17 32.24
C PRO A 256 -34.87 4.71 30.79
N ALA A 257 -34.80 5.65 29.86
CA ALA A 257 -34.27 5.38 28.54
C ALA A 257 -32.89 4.81 28.84
N GLY A 258 -32.82 3.48 28.95
CA GLY A 258 -31.59 2.75 28.85
C GLY A 258 -31.01 3.21 27.55
N THR A 259 -30.04 4.11 27.63
CA THR A 259 -29.01 4.30 26.63
C THR A 259 -28.34 2.93 26.53
N VAL A 260 -28.97 2.03 25.78
CA VAL A 260 -28.29 0.99 25.05
C VAL A 260 -27.47 1.77 24.03
N GLY A 261 -26.37 2.37 24.50
CA GLY A 261 -25.24 2.65 23.65
C GLY A 261 -24.93 1.30 23.05
N ALA A 262 -25.36 1.11 21.81
CA ALA A 262 -25.30 -0.16 21.13
C ALA A 262 -23.83 -0.57 21.11
N VAL A 263 -23.49 -1.52 21.98
CA VAL A 263 -22.32 -2.36 21.81
C VAL A 263 -22.65 -3.20 20.59
N THR A 264 -22.42 -2.63 19.41
CA THR A 264 -22.71 -3.24 18.10
C THR A 264 -21.85 -4.47 17.88
N THR A 265 -20.59 -4.41 18.32
CA THR A 265 -19.67 -5.57 18.31
C THR A 265 -19.56 -6.22 19.70
N PRO A 266 -19.84 -7.53 19.85
CA PRO A 266 -19.75 -8.25 21.13
C PRO A 266 -18.31 -8.30 21.68
N PRO A 267 -18.08 -8.19 23.00
CA PRO A 267 -16.75 -8.33 23.61
C PRO A 267 -15.89 -9.50 23.12
N PRO A 268 -16.40 -10.75 23.01
CA PRO A 268 -15.58 -11.87 22.50
C PRO A 268 -15.20 -11.71 21.02
N VAL A 269 -16.04 -11.04 20.21
CA VAL A 269 -15.74 -10.77 18.80
C VAL A 269 -14.66 -9.70 18.68
N ARG A 270 -14.67 -8.68 19.54
CA ARG A 270 -13.67 -7.59 19.54
C ARG A 270 -12.23 -8.11 19.67
N GLU A 271 -12.01 -9.06 20.57
CA GLU A 271 -10.70 -9.66 20.79
C GLU A 271 -10.21 -10.42 19.55
N ILE A 272 -11.10 -11.21 18.92
CA ILE A 272 -10.80 -11.94 17.69
C ILE A 272 -10.50 -10.96 16.55
N LEU A 273 -11.28 -9.89 16.38
CA LEU A 273 -11.05 -8.87 15.36
C LEU A 273 -9.70 -8.16 15.53
N LEU A 274 -9.32 -7.84 16.77
CA LEU A 274 -8.00 -7.24 17.04
C LEU A 274 -6.88 -8.21 16.66
N GLN A 275 -6.98 -9.49 17.04
CA GLN A 275 -6.00 -10.51 16.66
C GLN A 275 -5.89 -10.66 15.13
N ILE A 276 -7.01 -10.65 14.41
CA ILE A 276 -7.03 -10.66 12.94
C ILE A 276 -6.24 -9.47 12.39
N THR A 277 -6.46 -8.26 12.91
CA THR A 277 -5.76 -7.07 12.41
C THR A 277 -4.25 -7.10 12.66
N GLN A 278 -3.82 -7.59 13.83
CA GLN A 278 -2.40 -7.75 14.16
C GLN A 278 -1.74 -8.79 13.27
N LEU A 279 -2.40 -9.92 13.03
CA LEU A 279 -1.90 -10.97 12.13
C LEU A 279 -1.84 -10.49 10.69
N LYS A 280 -2.76 -9.65 10.23
CA LYS A 280 -2.70 -9.03 8.89
C LYS A 280 -1.47 -8.14 8.73
N THR A 281 -1.18 -7.27 9.71
CA THR A 281 0.05 -6.45 9.72
C THR A 281 1.28 -7.35 9.71
N ARG A 282 1.34 -8.36 10.60
CA ARG A 282 2.47 -9.28 10.67
C ARG A 282 2.70 -10.04 9.37
N ARG A 283 1.63 -10.50 8.72
CA ARG A 283 1.71 -11.17 7.42
C ARG A 283 2.30 -10.26 6.35
N GLN A 284 1.94 -8.98 6.35
CA GLN A 284 2.48 -7.98 5.43
C GLN A 284 3.97 -7.73 5.66
N GLU A 285 4.40 -7.55 6.91
CA GLU A 285 5.82 -7.44 7.26
C GLU A 285 6.63 -8.65 6.76
N LEU A 286 6.13 -9.87 6.99
CA LEU A 286 6.80 -11.07 6.52
C LEU A 286 6.88 -11.15 4.99
N ALA A 287 5.85 -10.65 4.28
CA ALA A 287 5.86 -10.58 2.82
C ALA A 287 6.91 -9.59 2.30
N GLU A 288 7.09 -8.45 2.97
CA GLU A 288 8.14 -7.48 2.64
C GLU A 288 9.53 -8.04 2.90
N ILE A 289 9.73 -8.71 4.04
CA ILE A 289 10.98 -9.41 4.35
C ILE A 289 11.28 -10.49 3.29
N GLU A 290 10.29 -11.32 2.95
CA GLU A 290 10.44 -12.34 1.91
C GLU A 290 10.84 -11.73 0.56
N ALA A 291 10.20 -10.62 0.15
CA ALA A 291 10.50 -9.93 -1.10
C ALA A 291 11.95 -9.42 -1.15
N ILE A 292 12.45 -8.86 -0.05
CA ILE A 292 13.85 -8.43 0.07
C ILE A 292 14.80 -9.62 -0.14
N TRP A 293 14.52 -10.76 0.49
CA TRP A 293 15.34 -11.96 0.34
C TRP A 293 15.29 -12.52 -1.09
N GLN A 294 14.13 -12.45 -1.76
CA GLN A 294 13.98 -12.87 -3.16
C GLN A 294 14.78 -11.97 -4.12
N GLU A 295 14.78 -10.65 -3.91
CA GLU A 295 15.59 -9.73 -4.70
C GLU A 295 17.09 -10.04 -4.54
N ARG A 296 17.54 -10.25 -3.30
CA ARG A 296 18.95 -10.58 -3.01
C ARG A 296 19.38 -11.91 -3.61
N LEU A 297 18.51 -12.92 -3.54
CA LEU A 297 18.73 -14.19 -4.21
C LEU A 297 18.94 -13.99 -5.72
N GLY A 298 18.11 -13.17 -6.36
CA GLY A 298 18.25 -12.82 -7.78
C GLY A 298 19.59 -12.13 -8.08
N VAL A 299 20.02 -11.19 -7.22
CA VAL A 299 21.32 -10.52 -7.34
C VAL A 299 22.49 -11.50 -7.21
N PHE A 300 22.46 -12.42 -6.24
CA PHE A 300 23.51 -13.43 -6.07
C PHE A 300 23.59 -14.38 -7.26
N HIS A 301 22.44 -14.87 -7.76
CA HIS A 301 22.40 -15.71 -8.95
C HIS A 301 22.89 -14.97 -10.21
N GLY A 302 22.52 -13.70 -10.38
CA GLY A 302 23.01 -12.88 -11.50
C GLY A 302 24.53 -12.75 -11.47
N ARG A 303 25.12 -12.44 -10.31
CA ARG A 303 26.58 -12.33 -10.17
C ARG A 303 27.30 -13.66 -10.37
N LEU A 304 26.73 -14.77 -9.89
CA LEU A 304 27.24 -16.11 -10.17
C LEU A 304 27.27 -16.41 -11.66
N GLN A 305 26.20 -16.04 -12.37
CA GLN A 305 26.11 -16.26 -13.80
C GLN A 305 27.16 -15.43 -14.55
N GLU A 306 27.38 -14.17 -14.17
CA GLU A 306 28.44 -13.32 -14.74
C GLU A 306 29.86 -13.90 -14.54
N LEU A 307 30.11 -14.56 -13.41
CA LEU A 307 31.41 -15.18 -13.11
C LEU A 307 31.62 -16.51 -13.83
N LEU A 308 30.55 -17.27 -14.09
CA LEU A 308 30.60 -18.56 -14.77
C LEU A 308 30.58 -18.42 -16.30
N ASP A 309 29.87 -17.41 -16.81
CA ASP A 309 29.79 -17.04 -18.23
C ASP A 309 30.35 -15.62 -18.44
N PRO A 310 31.68 -15.41 -18.35
CA PRO A 310 32.27 -14.09 -18.60
C PRO A 310 31.95 -13.66 -20.03
N PRO A 311 31.59 -12.37 -20.27
CA PRO A 311 31.34 -11.89 -21.61
C PRO A 311 32.58 -12.18 -22.46
N MET A 312 32.37 -12.90 -23.57
CA MET A 312 33.40 -13.20 -24.57
C MET A 312 34.09 -11.89 -24.94
N ALA A 313 35.28 -11.66 -24.38
CA ALA A 313 36.10 -10.53 -24.76
C ALA A 313 36.32 -10.63 -26.26
N GLU A 314 35.90 -9.59 -26.98
CA GLU A 314 36.17 -9.42 -28.40
C GLU A 314 37.67 -9.64 -28.63
N THR A 315 38.01 -10.82 -29.16
CA THR A 315 39.32 -11.09 -29.70
C THR A 315 39.52 -10.13 -30.87
N THR A 316 40.19 -9.01 -30.60
CA THR A 316 40.72 -8.13 -31.64
C THR A 316 41.89 -8.87 -32.29
N PRO A 317 41.85 -9.25 -33.57
CA PRO A 317 43.04 -9.70 -34.26
C PRO A 317 43.83 -8.46 -34.77
N PRO A 318 45.17 -8.56 -34.85
CA PRO A 318 46.05 -7.51 -35.35
C PRO A 318 45.88 -7.22 -36.85
#